data_AF-A0A2S9FZV5-F1
#
_entry.id   AF-A0A2S9FZV5-F1
#
_cell.length_a   1.000
_cell.length_b   1.000
_cell.length_c   1.000
_cell.angle_alpha   90.00
_cell.angle_beta   90.00
_cell.angle_gamma   90.00
#
_symmetry.space_group_name_H-M   'P 1'
#
loop_
_entity.id
_entity.type
_entity.pdbx_description
1 polymer ?
#
loop_
_entity_poly.entity_id
_entity_poly.type
_entity_poly.pdbx_seq_one_letter_code
_entity_poly.pdbx_strand_id
1 'polypeptide(L)' 'MSRPSKEAPLVLLDGASMWFRSYFGVPSSITAPDGRPVNALRGFL' A
#
# COMPACT_ATOMS: atom_id res chain seq x y z
N MET A 1 16.93 -27.47 15.56
CA MET A 1 16.23 -27.11 14.31
C MET A 1 14.77 -26.83 14.67
N SER A 2 14.36 -25.58 14.85
CA SER A 2 12.96 -25.26 15.20
C SER A 2 12.05 -25.50 13.99
N ARG A 3 10.92 -26.19 14.22
CA ARG A 3 9.85 -26.32 13.22
C ARG A 3 9.28 -24.94 12.89
N PRO A 4 8.92 -24.64 11.62
CA PRO A 4 8.15 -23.45 11.33
C PRO A 4 6.83 -23.50 12.11
N SER A 5 6.49 -22.39 12.78
CA SER A 5 5.18 -22.20 13.40
C SER A 5 4.10 -22.34 12.33
N LYS A 6 2.98 -22.97 12.68
CA LYS A 6 1.78 -23.08 11.80
C LYS A 6 1.02 -21.75 11.68
N GLU A 7 1.55 -20.70 12.27
CA GLU A 7 0.92 -19.38 12.38
C GLU A 7 1.44 -18.48 11.27
N ALA A 8 0.52 -17.72 10.67
CA ALA A 8 0.87 -16.74 9.66
C ALA A 8 1.78 -15.66 10.28
N PRO A 9 2.74 -15.12 9.52
CA PRO A 9 3.59 -14.05 10.01
C PRO A 9 2.75 -12.80 10.30
N LEU A 10 3.03 -12.14 11.43
CA LEU A 10 2.53 -10.79 11.68
C LEU A 10 3.19 -9.83 10.70
N VAL A 11 2.36 -9.07 9.97
CA VAL A 11 2.84 -8.03 9.06
C VAL A 11 2.61 -6.67 9.69
N LEU A 12 3.70 -5.92 9.88
CA LEU A 12 3.68 -4.52 10.30
C LEU A 12 4.15 -3.66 9.14
N LEU A 13 3.28 -2.79 8.64
CA LEU A 13 3.55 -1.95 7.48
C LEU A 13 3.93 -0.54 7.92
N ASP A 14 5.03 -0.02 7.37
CA ASP A 14 5.30 1.42 7.40
C ASP A 14 4.41 2.13 6.36
N GLY A 15 3.26 2.62 6.84
CA GLY A 15 2.25 3.26 6.00
C GLY A 15 2.78 4.46 5.23
N ALA A 16 3.66 5.26 5.83
CA ALA A 16 4.18 6.47 5.20
C ALA A 16 5.08 6.14 4.01
N SER A 17 6.02 5.20 4.20
CA SER A 17 6.88 4.74 3.11
C SER A 17 6.08 4.09 1.98
N MET A 18 5.01 3.35 2.30
CA MET A 18 4.19 2.69 1.29
C MET A 18 3.33 3.67 0.50
N TRP A 19 2.55 4.55 1.14
CA TRP A 19 1.75 5.52 0.39
C TRP A 19 2.64 6.44 -0.46
N PHE A 20 3.87 6.72 -0.01
CA PHE A 20 4.80 7.59 -0.75
C PHE A 20 5.24 6.89 -2.04
N ARG A 21 5.62 5.62 -1.94
CA ARG A 21 5.90 4.79 -3.12
C ARG A 21 4.68 4.69 -4.05
N SER A 22 3.48 4.52 -3.51
CA SER A 22 2.25 4.45 -4.30
C SER A 22 1.96 5.78 -5.02
N TYR A 23 2.20 6.91 -4.36
CA TYR A 23 2.01 8.24 -4.96
C TYR A 23 2.90 8.47 -6.19
N PHE A 24 4.15 8.01 -6.16
CA PHE A 24 5.09 8.16 -7.29
C PHE A 24 5.09 6.99 -8.27
N GLY A 25 4.57 5.82 -7.86
CA GLY A 25 4.53 4.60 -8.66
C GLY A 25 3.22 4.41 -9.43
N VAL A 26 2.15 5.10 -9.03
CA VAL A 26 0.82 4.99 -9.66
C VAL A 26 0.45 6.32 -10.35
N PRO A 27 -0.03 6.31 -11.62
CA PRO A 27 -0.39 7.53 -12.34
C PRO A 27 -1.44 8.37 -11.61
N SER A 28 -1.22 9.69 -11.56
CA SER A 28 -2.14 10.65 -10.94
C SER A 28 -3.46 10.86 -11.71
N SER A 29 -3.58 10.29 -12.92
CA SER A 29 -4.83 10.24 -13.67
C SER A 29 -5.89 9.34 -13.03
N ILE A 30 -5.52 8.50 -12.05
CA ILE A 30 -6.48 7.77 -11.24
C ILE A 30 -7.11 8.74 -10.24
N THR A 31 -8.34 9.15 -10.52
CA THR A 31 -9.11 10.11 -9.74
C THR A 31 -10.37 9.49 -9.13
N ALA A 32 -10.85 10.09 -8.05
CA ALA A 32 -12.18 9.86 -7.51
C ALA A 32 -13.26 10.54 -8.38
N PRO A 33 -14.56 10.25 -8.17
CA PRO A 33 -15.65 10.91 -8.89
C PRO A 33 -15.69 12.43 -8.76
N ASP A 34 -15.09 12.99 -7.69
CA ASP A 34 -14.95 14.44 -7.48
C ASP A 34 -13.70 15.05 -8.12
N GLY A 35 -12.95 14.26 -8.90
CA GLY A 35 -11.77 14.70 -9.64
C GLY A 35 -10.48 14.71 -8.83
N ARG A 36 -10.49 14.47 -7.51
CA ARG A 36 -9.25 14.44 -6.73
C ARG A 36 -8.42 13.19 -7.06
N PRO A 37 -7.10 13.29 -7.24
CA PRO A 37 -6.24 12.13 -7.40
C PRO A 37 -6.30 11.21 -6.17
N VAL A 38 -6.39 9.91 -6.42
CA VAL A 38 -6.42 8.87 -5.37
C VAL A 38 -5.38 7.78 -5.63
N ASN A 39 -4.38 8.06 -6.46
CA ASN A 39 -3.32 7.14 -6.87
C ASN A 39 -2.51 6.56 -5.69
N ALA A 40 -2.21 7.39 -4.67
CA ALA A 40 -1.56 6.91 -3.44
C ALA A 40 -2.43 5.91 -2.67
N LEU A 41 -3.73 6.17 -2.54
CA LEU A 41 -4.68 5.27 -1.88
C LEU A 41 -4.85 3.98 -2.69
N ARG A 42 -4.96 4.11 -4.02
CA ARG A 42 -5.15 2.99 -4.96
C ARG A 42 -3.96 2.02 -4.96
N GLY A 43 -2.75 2.53 -4.80
CA GLY A 43 -1.54 1.69 -4.73
C GLY A 43 -1.15 1.25 -3.32
N PHE A 44 -1.87 1.68 -2.28
CA PHE A 44 -1.62 1.26 -0.89
C PHE A 44 -2.55 0.12 -0.46
N LEU A 45 -3.80 0.12 -0.94
CA LEU A 45 -4.80 -0.93 -0.76
C LEU A 45 -4.59 -2.09 -1.74
#